data_AF-A0A1G1TMI3-F1
#
_entry.id   AF-A0A1G1TMI3-F1
#
_cell.length_a   1.000
_cell.length_b   1.000
_cell.length_c   1.000
_cell.angle_alpha   90.00
_cell.angle_beta   90.00
_cell.angle_gamma   90.00
#
_symmetry.space_group_name_H-M   'P 1'
#
loop_
_entity.id
_entity.type
_entity.pdbx_description
1 polymer ?
#
loop_
_entity_poly.entity_id
_entity_poly.type
_entity_poly.pdbx_seq_one_letter_code
_entity_poly.pdbx_strand_id
1 'polypeptide(L)'
;MGQSALKFYDFRRLKHFFDYLNPAHLARLERRNERIDATDAEPQRWRYRLLLHELLPQPDGGYALVAEVYAPHFRSTAYSGSRYYSSGYGRNSLPGYAGVPFELPVGMNSAYGNPRDADGYQTSHVVVCGFDRAGALLWDNTYVLNDVHRRDLEEAVRLLPLPDGRLALAYLRDDQLHYKLVDRDATGPNDLAVPLFTPPADSPYKILDSEPDELLPWFGTRFVASGYQRVRRPGAPDRDVFFLNAVAF
;
A
#
# COMPACT_ATOMS: atom_id res chain seq x y z
N MET A 1 2.36 -15.14 38.04
CA MET A 1 2.16 -14.12 37.00
C MET A 1 3.12 -14.46 35.87
N GLY A 2 2.63 -15.07 34.79
CA GLY A 2 3.48 -15.54 33.69
C GLY A 2 3.97 -14.38 32.86
N GLN A 3 5.28 -14.28 32.63
CA GLN A 3 5.83 -13.38 31.62
C GLN A 3 5.21 -13.75 30.27
N SER A 4 4.52 -12.82 29.64
CA SER A 4 4.05 -13.02 28.27
C SER A 4 5.29 -13.15 27.38
N ALA A 5 5.59 -14.36 26.92
CA ALA A 5 6.74 -14.59 26.06
C ALA A 5 6.54 -13.83 24.75
N LEU A 6 7.50 -12.95 24.40
CA LEU A 6 7.50 -12.27 23.12
C LEU A 6 7.56 -13.31 21.99
N LYS A 7 6.58 -13.27 21.09
CA LYS A 7 6.51 -14.13 19.90
C LYS A 7 7.05 -13.35 18.71
N PHE A 8 7.96 -13.96 17.96
CA PHE A 8 8.52 -13.39 16.73
C PHE A 8 8.02 -14.20 15.53
N TYR A 9 7.54 -13.50 14.52
CA TYR A 9 7.09 -14.07 13.25
C TYR A 9 8.06 -13.71 12.14
N ASP A 10 8.60 -14.72 11.47
CA ASP A 10 9.46 -14.54 10.31
C ASP A 10 8.59 -14.33 9.07
N PHE A 11 8.80 -13.23 8.34
CA PHE A 11 8.09 -12.92 7.10
C PHE A 11 8.23 -14.02 6.04
N ARG A 12 9.31 -14.81 6.07
CA ARG A 12 9.48 -16.01 5.20
C ARG A 12 8.40 -17.07 5.39
N ARG A 13 7.76 -17.08 6.56
CA ARG A 13 6.74 -18.07 6.94
C ARG A 13 5.31 -17.57 6.72
N LEU A 14 5.16 -16.30 6.35
CA LEU A 14 3.87 -15.74 5.94
C LEU A 14 3.58 -16.20 4.51
N LYS A 15 2.35 -16.66 4.28
CA LYS A 15 1.94 -17.32 3.04
C LYS A 15 1.81 -16.32 1.89
N HIS A 16 1.31 -15.12 2.18
CA HIS A 16 0.93 -14.10 1.20
C HIS A 16 1.83 -12.86 1.25
N PHE A 17 2.76 -12.77 2.20
CA PHE A 17 3.62 -11.59 2.37
C PHE A 17 4.42 -11.22 1.10
N PHE A 18 4.81 -12.20 0.27
CA PHE A 18 5.57 -11.96 -0.95
C PHE A 18 4.73 -11.89 -2.24
N ASP A 19 3.39 -11.89 -2.14
CA ASP A 19 2.48 -11.88 -3.30
C ASP A 19 2.61 -10.61 -4.15
N TYR A 20 3.23 -9.56 -3.63
CA TYR A 20 3.55 -8.35 -4.38
C TYR A 20 4.70 -8.54 -5.39
N LEU A 21 5.46 -9.63 -5.29
CA LEU A 21 6.52 -9.96 -6.23
C LEU A 21 5.95 -10.59 -7.50
N ASN A 22 6.58 -10.33 -8.64
CA ASN A 22 6.29 -11.06 -9.87
C ASN A 22 6.50 -12.58 -9.65
N PRO A 23 5.64 -13.46 -10.20
CA PRO A 23 5.75 -14.92 -10.09
C PRO A 23 7.16 -15.50 -10.31
N ALA A 24 7.92 -14.99 -11.28
CA ALA A 24 9.28 -15.47 -11.53
C ALA A 24 10.26 -15.15 -10.38
N HIS A 25 10.06 -13.99 -9.73
CA HIS A 25 10.85 -13.58 -8.58
C HIS A 25 10.43 -14.33 -7.33
N LEU A 26 9.12 -14.51 -7.12
CA LEU A 26 8.58 -15.33 -6.02
C LEU A 26 9.14 -16.75 -6.07
N ALA A 27 9.07 -17.43 -7.22
CA ALA A 27 9.61 -18.78 -7.39
C ALA A 27 11.14 -18.87 -7.19
N ARG A 28 11.87 -17.77 -7.43
CA ARG A 28 13.32 -17.71 -7.14
C ARG A 28 13.57 -17.53 -5.65
N LEU A 29 12.75 -16.71 -4.99
CA LEU A 29 12.82 -16.48 -3.56
C LEU A 29 12.50 -17.75 -2.77
N GLU A 30 11.43 -18.45 -3.13
CA GLU A 30 11.00 -19.72 -2.51
C GLU A 30 12.11 -20.77 -2.61
N ARG A 31 12.63 -21.04 -3.81
CA ARG A 31 13.76 -21.97 -4.01
C ARG A 31 15.00 -21.60 -3.19
N ARG A 32 15.21 -20.32 -2.92
CA ARG A 32 16.33 -19.88 -2.08
C ARG A 32 16.02 -20.11 -0.60
N ASN A 33 14.81 -19.82 -0.15
CA ASN A 33 14.37 -20.08 1.22
C ASN A 33 14.44 -21.57 1.54
N GLU A 34 13.97 -22.44 0.63
CA GLU A 34 14.08 -23.89 0.76
C GLU A 34 15.52 -24.36 0.95
N ARG A 35 16.46 -23.77 0.18
CA ARG A 35 17.90 -24.09 0.33
C ARG A 35 18.45 -23.63 1.67
N ILE A 36 18.11 -22.41 2.10
CA ILE A 36 18.54 -21.86 3.39
C ILE A 36 18.07 -22.76 4.53
N ASP A 37 16.80 -23.16 4.51
CA ASP A 37 16.19 -24.03 5.53
C ASP A 37 16.80 -25.43 5.50
N ALA A 38 17.12 -25.97 4.32
CA ALA A 38 17.80 -27.27 4.19
C ALA A 38 19.26 -27.26 4.68
N THR A 39 19.93 -26.11 4.60
CA THR A 39 21.35 -25.97 5.01
C THR A 39 21.53 -25.40 6.41
N ASP A 40 20.43 -25.09 7.12
CA ASP A 40 20.43 -24.32 8.37
C ASP A 40 21.29 -23.05 8.27
N ALA A 41 21.24 -22.40 7.10
CA ALA A 41 22.03 -21.21 6.83
C ALA A 41 21.34 -19.98 7.42
N GLU A 42 22.11 -18.93 7.72
CA GLU A 42 21.52 -17.68 8.18
C GLU A 42 20.60 -17.08 7.09
N PRO A 43 19.34 -16.79 7.43
CA PRO A 43 18.41 -16.23 6.47
C PRO A 43 18.75 -14.78 6.14
N GLN A 44 18.38 -14.36 4.93
CA GLN A 44 18.52 -12.97 4.56
C GLN A 44 17.65 -12.09 5.46
N ARG A 45 18.26 -11.07 6.06
CA ARG A 45 17.55 -10.06 6.84
C ARG A 45 16.94 -9.02 5.90
N TRP A 46 15.61 -9.00 5.81
CA TRP A 46 14.90 -7.90 5.16
C TRP A 46 14.66 -6.74 6.12
N ARG A 47 14.83 -5.52 5.62
CA ARG A 47 14.56 -4.29 6.36
C ARG A 47 13.33 -3.62 5.74
N TYR A 48 12.15 -4.05 6.17
CA TYR A 48 10.89 -3.39 5.79
C TYR A 48 10.60 -2.22 6.72
N ARG A 49 10.04 -1.15 6.18
CA ARG A 49 9.44 -0.05 6.96
C ARG A 49 7.93 -0.22 6.89
N LEU A 50 7.31 -0.27 8.06
CA LEU A 50 5.90 -0.56 8.22
C LEU A 50 5.24 0.64 8.88
N LEU A 51 4.18 1.15 8.26
CA LEU A 51 3.24 2.05 8.90
C LEU A 51 2.08 1.20 9.43
N LEU A 52 1.96 1.12 10.75
CA LEU A 52 0.95 0.29 11.42
C LEU A 52 -0.35 1.08 11.58
N HIS A 53 -1.45 0.43 11.22
CA HIS A 53 -2.80 0.89 11.53
C HIS A 53 -3.18 0.53 12.96
N GLU A 54 -4.28 1.09 13.46
CA GLU A 54 -4.88 0.66 14.71
C GLU A 54 -5.28 -0.83 14.64
N LEU A 55 -5.08 -1.55 15.75
CA LEU A 55 -5.36 -2.98 15.84
C LEU A 55 -6.87 -3.23 15.81
N LEU A 56 -7.35 -4.00 14.84
CA LEU A 56 -8.78 -4.21 14.64
C LEU A 56 -9.28 -5.45 15.41
N PRO A 57 -10.20 -5.32 16.36
CA PRO A 57 -10.80 -6.49 17.01
C PRO A 57 -11.64 -7.29 16.00
N GLN A 58 -11.53 -8.61 16.07
CA GLN A 58 -12.27 -9.53 15.19
C GLN A 58 -13.47 -10.16 15.93
N PRO A 59 -14.55 -10.56 15.21
CA PRO A 59 -15.73 -11.16 15.83
C PRO A 59 -15.46 -12.47 16.61
N ASP A 60 -14.44 -13.22 16.19
CA ASP A 60 -13.97 -14.43 16.89
C ASP A 60 -13.18 -14.13 18.18
N GLY A 61 -13.04 -12.84 18.51
CA GLY A 61 -12.31 -12.35 19.66
C GLY A 61 -10.81 -12.23 19.46
N GLY A 62 -10.30 -12.51 18.25
CA GLY A 62 -8.93 -12.24 17.85
C GLY A 62 -8.71 -10.78 17.43
N TYR A 63 -7.60 -10.54 16.75
CA TYR A 63 -7.22 -9.22 16.25
C TYR A 63 -6.70 -9.30 14.82
N ALA A 64 -6.98 -8.30 14.00
CA ALA A 64 -6.32 -8.09 12.72
C ALA A 64 -5.35 -6.90 12.81
N LEU A 65 -4.09 -7.15 12.47
CA LEU A 65 -3.07 -6.14 12.31
C LEU A 65 -2.96 -5.77 10.84
N VAL A 66 -3.02 -4.48 10.53
CA VAL A 66 -2.82 -3.98 9.17
C VAL A 66 -1.59 -3.08 9.15
N ALA A 67 -0.72 -3.29 8.15
CA ALA A 67 0.54 -2.58 8.02
C ALA A 67 0.83 -2.21 6.57
N GLU A 68 1.20 -0.96 6.30
CA GLU A 68 1.60 -0.51 4.98
C GLU A 68 3.12 -0.55 4.83
N VAL A 69 3.61 -1.25 3.80
CA VAL A 69 5.04 -1.31 3.47
C VAL A 69 5.40 -0.13 2.58
N TYR A 70 6.17 0.80 3.14
CA TYR A 70 6.53 2.05 2.49
C TYR A 70 8.04 2.24 2.32
N ALA A 71 8.42 3.08 1.36
CA ALA A 71 9.79 3.56 1.17
C ALA A 71 9.81 5.09 0.96
N PRO A 72 10.84 5.80 1.47
CA PRO A 72 11.00 7.22 1.15
C PRO A 72 11.28 7.36 -0.36
N HIS A 73 10.54 8.25 -0.99
CA HIS A 73 10.71 8.62 -2.39
C HIS A 73 11.53 9.91 -2.48
N PHE A 74 12.55 9.92 -3.34
CA PHE A 74 13.43 11.06 -3.54
C PHE A 74 13.31 11.55 -4.97
N ARG A 75 13.07 12.85 -5.15
CA ARG A 75 13.12 13.45 -6.48
C ARG A 75 14.56 13.44 -6.96
N SER A 76 14.79 12.85 -8.13
CA SER A 76 16.06 13.01 -8.84
C SER A 76 16.01 14.32 -9.61
N THR A 77 16.53 15.40 -9.03
CA THR A 77 16.69 16.65 -9.77
C THR A 77 17.67 16.43 -10.92
N ALA A 78 17.17 16.48 -12.16
CA ALA A 78 17.95 16.32 -13.38
C ALA A 78 18.82 17.57 -13.63
N TYR A 79 19.81 17.79 -12.77
CA TYR A 79 20.93 18.71 -12.97
C TYR A 79 22.20 18.06 -12.44
N SER A 80 22.56 16.91 -13.01
CA SER A 80 23.92 16.40 -12.96
C SER A 80 24.22 15.77 -14.30
N GLY A 81 24.86 16.56 -15.16
CA GLY A 81 25.56 16.04 -16.32
C GLY A 81 26.74 15.22 -15.82
N SER A 82 26.56 13.91 -15.68
CA SER A 82 27.69 12.99 -15.68
C SER A 82 27.27 11.70 -16.36
N ARG A 83 27.57 11.67 -17.66
CA ARG A 83 27.64 10.48 -18.49
C ARG A 83 28.75 9.60 -17.91
N TYR A 84 28.47 8.68 -17.01
CA TYR A 84 29.23 7.43 -16.81
C TYR A 84 28.45 6.59 -15.81
N TYR A 85 28.19 5.33 -16.16
CA TYR A 85 27.33 4.35 -15.47
C TYR A 85 25.81 4.50 -15.66
N SER A 86 25.39 4.53 -16.93
CA SER A 86 24.12 3.92 -17.31
C SER A 86 24.24 2.40 -17.14
N SER A 87 23.85 1.90 -15.97
CA SER A 87 23.44 0.50 -15.81
C SER A 87 21.92 0.52 -15.62
N GLY A 88 21.22 0.12 -16.68
CA GLY A 88 19.77 0.10 -16.72
C GLY A 88 19.20 -0.81 -15.65
N TYR A 89 18.61 -0.20 -14.63
CA TYR A 89 17.61 -0.84 -13.80
C TYR A 89 16.43 0.11 -13.68
N GLY A 90 15.31 -0.40 -14.17
CA GLY A 90 14.12 0.37 -14.47
C GLY A 90 13.31 0.76 -13.25
N ARG A 91 12.22 1.44 -13.61
CA ARG A 91 11.09 2.04 -12.90
C ARG A 91 10.34 1.13 -11.90
N ASN A 92 10.93 0.02 -11.45
CA ASN A 92 10.32 -1.01 -10.59
C ASN A 92 11.24 -1.41 -9.42
N SER A 93 11.83 -0.45 -8.70
CA SER A 93 12.52 -0.76 -7.44
C SER A 93 11.49 -0.90 -6.32
N LEU A 94 10.91 -2.10 -6.21
CA LEU A 94 10.10 -2.50 -5.06
C LEU A 94 10.95 -2.44 -3.77
N PRO A 95 10.40 -1.91 -2.66
CA PRO A 95 11.10 -1.89 -1.38
C PRO A 95 11.48 -3.32 -0.95
N GLY A 96 12.74 -3.53 -0.61
CA GLY A 96 13.23 -4.79 -0.02
C GLY A 96 13.92 -5.78 -0.97
N TYR A 97 13.90 -5.54 -2.28
CA TYR A 97 14.57 -6.43 -3.25
C TYR A 97 15.77 -5.76 -3.95
N ALA A 98 16.78 -5.44 -3.15
CA ALA A 98 18.15 -5.37 -3.64
C ALA A 98 19.04 -5.90 -2.52
N GLY A 99 19.82 -6.95 -2.79
CA GLY A 99 20.82 -7.53 -1.88
C GLY A 99 22.01 -6.60 -1.61
N VAL A 100 21.76 -5.28 -1.55
CA VAL A 100 22.69 -4.30 -1.03
C VAL A 100 22.34 -4.07 0.44
N PRO A 101 23.29 -4.16 1.37
CA PRO A 101 23.04 -3.76 2.74
C PRO A 101 22.58 -2.30 2.73
N PHE A 102 21.39 -2.06 3.29
CA PHE A 102 20.89 -0.71 3.59
C PHE A 102 21.70 -0.14 4.76
N GLU A 103 23.01 0.01 4.57
CA GLU A 103 23.94 0.75 5.41
C GLU A 103 24.66 1.75 4.51
N LEU A 104 23.89 2.73 4.03
CA LEU A 104 24.47 4.04 3.88
C LEU A 104 23.90 4.87 5.03
N PRO A 105 24.76 5.34 5.95
CA PRO A 105 24.35 6.28 6.98
C PRO A 105 23.60 7.43 6.33
N VAL A 106 22.46 7.79 6.92
CA VAL A 106 21.82 9.08 6.66
C VAL A 106 22.90 10.14 6.90
N GLY A 107 23.35 10.82 5.85
CA GLY A 107 24.24 11.97 5.96
C GLY A 107 25.65 11.86 5.39
N MET A 108 26.04 10.83 4.65
CA MET A 108 27.35 10.85 3.95
C MET A 108 27.27 10.28 2.53
N ASN A 109 26.89 11.13 1.57
CA ASN A 109 27.50 11.04 0.25
C ASN A 109 27.58 12.41 -0.42
N SER A 110 28.83 12.77 -0.75
CA SER A 110 29.25 13.89 -1.60
C SER A 110 29.31 15.27 -0.96
N ALA A 111 30.53 15.69 -0.63
CA ALA A 111 30.92 17.09 -0.36
C ALA A 111 30.67 18.06 -1.55
N TYR A 112 30.07 17.57 -2.65
CA TYR A 112 29.74 18.34 -3.85
C TYR A 112 28.46 17.84 -4.56
N GLY A 113 27.59 17.07 -3.89
CA GLY A 113 26.36 16.53 -4.50
C GLY A 113 25.11 17.20 -3.96
N ASN A 114 24.26 17.74 -4.85
CA ASN A 114 22.95 18.29 -4.48
C ASN A 114 22.20 17.36 -3.52
N PRO A 115 21.62 17.88 -2.42
CA PRO A 115 20.72 17.10 -1.58
C PRO A 115 19.66 16.43 -2.45
N ARG A 116 19.50 15.12 -2.31
CA ARG A 116 18.32 14.43 -2.85
C ARG A 116 17.15 14.88 -1.98
N ASP A 117 16.34 15.79 -2.50
CA ASP A 117 15.15 16.24 -1.78
C ASP A 117 14.18 15.06 -1.66
N ALA A 118 13.94 14.64 -0.42
CA ALA A 118 12.88 13.69 -0.12
C ALA A 118 11.55 14.35 -0.48
N ASP A 119 10.78 13.70 -1.35
CA ASP A 119 9.53 14.24 -1.90
C ASP A 119 8.28 13.51 -1.41
N GLY A 120 8.49 12.47 -0.60
CA GLY A 120 7.40 11.79 0.11
C GLY A 120 7.69 10.32 0.33
N TYR A 121 6.63 9.54 0.37
CA TYR A 121 6.62 8.13 0.70
C TYR A 121 5.81 7.37 -0.34
N GLN A 122 6.40 6.29 -0.83
CA GLN A 122 5.74 5.38 -1.75
C GLN A 122 5.34 4.12 -1.00
N THR A 123 4.04 3.83 -0.98
CA THR A 123 3.49 2.59 -0.42
C THR A 123 3.38 1.53 -1.53
N SER A 124 3.97 0.37 -1.28
CA SER A 124 4.02 -0.72 -2.27
C SER A 124 2.92 -1.75 -2.08
N HIS A 125 2.64 -2.12 -0.83
CA HIS A 125 1.61 -3.09 -0.48
C HIS A 125 1.19 -2.92 0.97
N VAL A 126 0.03 -3.45 1.29
CA VAL A 126 -0.50 -3.57 2.65
C VAL A 126 -0.47 -5.04 3.04
N VAL A 127 0.00 -5.33 4.24
CA VAL A 127 -0.03 -6.66 4.85
C VAL A 127 -1.11 -6.68 5.93
N VAL A 128 -1.94 -7.71 5.92
CA VAL A 128 -2.98 -7.96 6.92
C VAL A 128 -2.67 -9.29 7.59
N CYS A 129 -2.59 -9.30 8.92
CA CYS A 129 -2.35 -10.51 9.70
C CYS A 129 -3.45 -10.70 10.73
N GLY A 130 -4.07 -11.88 10.77
CA GLY A 130 -5.02 -12.28 11.79
C GLY A 130 -4.34 -13.02 12.93
N PHE A 131 -4.65 -12.66 14.18
CA PHE A 131 -4.12 -13.26 15.40
C PHE A 131 -5.23 -13.72 16.33
N ASP A 132 -4.98 -14.78 17.11
CA ASP A 132 -5.82 -15.13 18.25
C ASP A 132 -5.57 -14.20 19.46
N ARG A 133 -6.33 -14.39 20.55
CA ARG A 133 -6.18 -13.65 21.80
C ARG A 133 -4.82 -13.83 22.49
N ALA A 134 -4.13 -14.93 22.20
CA ALA A 134 -2.82 -15.23 22.74
C ALA A 134 -1.68 -14.70 21.84
N GLY A 135 -2.01 -13.98 20.76
CA GLY A 135 -1.05 -13.46 19.79
C GLY A 135 -0.46 -14.55 18.89
N ALA A 136 -1.12 -15.69 18.73
CA ALA A 136 -0.75 -16.68 17.72
C ALA A 136 -1.27 -16.22 16.35
N LEU A 137 -0.38 -16.12 15.35
CA LEU A 137 -0.74 -15.86 13.96
C LEU A 137 -1.63 -16.99 13.43
N LEU A 138 -2.78 -16.62 12.87
CA LEU A 138 -3.75 -17.54 12.27
C LEU A 138 -3.69 -17.52 10.74
N TRP A 139 -3.53 -16.35 10.15
CA TRP A 139 -3.53 -16.15 8.70
C TRP A 139 -2.88 -14.81 8.33
N ASP A 140 -2.47 -14.67 7.07
CA ASP A 140 -1.99 -13.42 6.49
C ASP A 140 -2.56 -13.19 5.07
N ASN A 141 -2.61 -11.93 4.64
CA ASN A 141 -3.05 -11.52 3.32
C ASN A 141 -2.30 -10.25 2.88
N THR A 142 -2.15 -10.04 1.57
CA THR A 142 -1.44 -8.87 1.03
C THR A 142 -2.29 -8.15 0.00
N TYR A 143 -2.50 -6.84 0.17
CA TYR A 143 -3.05 -5.97 -0.87
C TYR A 143 -1.93 -5.24 -1.59
N VAL A 144 -1.70 -5.58 -2.86
CA VAL A 144 -0.67 -4.93 -3.69
C VAL A 144 -1.20 -3.59 -4.20
N LEU A 145 -0.50 -2.50 -3.88
CA LEU A 145 -0.90 -1.16 -4.29
C LEU A 145 -0.19 -0.75 -5.57
N ASN A 146 -0.90 -0.01 -6.43
CA ASN A 146 -0.36 0.49 -7.67
C ASN A 146 -0.07 1.98 -7.56
N ASP A 147 1.23 2.32 -7.50
CA ASP A 147 1.77 3.68 -7.61
C ASP A 147 1.16 4.68 -6.63
N VAL A 148 1.10 4.30 -5.35
CA VAL A 148 0.57 5.14 -4.27
C VAL A 148 1.71 5.96 -3.65
N HIS A 149 1.71 7.26 -3.94
CA HIS A 149 2.67 8.23 -3.42
C HIS A 149 1.96 9.26 -2.53
N ARG A 150 2.48 9.45 -1.31
CA ARG A 150 1.99 10.45 -0.36
C ARG A 150 3.14 11.39 -0.01
N ARG A 151 2.83 12.69 0.13
CA ARG A 151 3.84 13.68 0.53
C ARG A 151 4.31 13.44 1.97
N ASP A 152 3.35 13.18 2.85
CA ASP A 152 3.60 12.91 4.26
C ASP A 152 3.44 11.42 4.57
N LEU A 153 4.01 10.98 5.70
CA LEU A 153 3.87 9.59 6.13
C LEU A 153 2.53 9.43 6.84
N GLU A 154 1.51 9.09 6.05
CA GLU A 154 0.14 8.89 6.48
C GLU A 154 -0.42 7.58 5.90
N GLU A 155 -1.52 7.11 6.49
CA GLU A 155 -2.23 5.92 6.00
C GLU A 155 -2.69 6.17 4.58
N ALA A 156 -2.15 5.40 3.63
CA ALA A 156 -2.54 5.53 2.24
C ALA A 156 -3.84 4.77 1.94
N VAL A 157 -4.17 3.77 2.76
CA VAL A 157 -5.35 2.91 2.65
C VAL A 157 -6.28 3.13 3.84
N ARG A 158 -7.59 3.10 3.62
CA ARG A 158 -8.62 3.11 4.66
C ARG A 158 -9.21 1.73 4.85
N LEU A 159 -9.56 1.43 6.10
CA LEU A 159 -10.06 0.13 6.52
C LEU A 159 -11.55 0.22 6.87
N LEU A 160 -12.33 -0.76 6.43
CA LEU A 160 -13.75 -0.88 6.76
C LEU A 160 -14.09 -2.35 7.04
N PRO A 161 -14.29 -2.71 8.33
CA PRO A 161 -14.78 -4.04 8.71
C PRO A 161 -16.20 -4.27 8.17
N LEU A 162 -16.45 -5.45 7.61
CA LEU A 162 -17.75 -5.84 7.06
C LEU A 162 -18.49 -6.82 8.00
N PRO A 163 -19.84 -6.83 8.00
CA PRO A 163 -20.65 -7.69 8.87
C PRO A 163 -20.43 -9.19 8.69
N ASP A 164 -19.95 -9.60 7.51
CA ASP A 164 -19.62 -10.99 7.19
C ASP A 164 -18.23 -11.42 7.68
N GLY A 165 -17.50 -10.52 8.36
CA GLY A 165 -16.16 -10.78 8.88
C GLY A 165 -15.02 -10.45 7.91
N ARG A 166 -15.32 -10.00 6.69
CA ARG A 166 -14.31 -9.52 5.75
C ARG A 166 -13.84 -8.10 6.10
N LEU A 167 -12.70 -7.71 5.57
CA LEU A 167 -12.15 -6.36 5.69
C LEU A 167 -12.04 -5.73 4.32
N ALA A 168 -12.67 -4.58 4.09
CA ALA A 168 -12.46 -3.78 2.91
C ALA A 168 -11.28 -2.82 3.14
N LEU A 169 -10.29 -2.89 2.25
CA LEU A 169 -9.15 -1.98 2.20
C LEU A 169 -9.31 -1.12 0.95
N ALA A 170 -9.33 0.19 1.07
CA ALA A 170 -9.57 1.08 -0.06
C ALA A 170 -8.64 2.31 -0.09
N TYR A 171 -8.31 2.79 -1.28
CA TYR A 171 -7.60 4.04 -1.50
C TYR A 171 -8.11 4.75 -2.75
N LEU A 172 -7.84 6.05 -2.86
CA LEU A 172 -8.21 6.84 -4.03
C LEU A 172 -7.02 7.03 -4.95
N ARG A 173 -7.25 6.87 -6.26
CA ARG A 173 -6.26 7.14 -7.31
C ARG A 173 -6.96 7.32 -8.65
N ASP A 174 -6.45 8.22 -9.50
CA ASP A 174 -6.89 8.39 -10.89
C ASP A 174 -8.41 8.45 -11.04
N ASP A 175 -9.13 9.24 -10.21
CA ASP A 175 -10.60 9.34 -10.17
C ASP A 175 -11.38 8.10 -9.71
N GLN A 176 -10.69 7.07 -9.24
CA GLN A 176 -11.29 5.80 -8.81
C GLN A 176 -11.04 5.53 -7.33
N LEU A 177 -11.98 4.82 -6.71
CA LEU A 177 -11.76 4.12 -5.45
C LEU A 177 -11.28 2.72 -5.80
N HIS A 178 -10.01 2.46 -5.55
CA HIS A 178 -9.42 1.13 -5.62
C HIS A 178 -9.64 0.42 -4.30
N TYR A 179 -9.94 -0.88 -4.35
CA TYR A 179 -10.15 -1.64 -3.14
C TYR A 179 -9.73 -3.11 -3.26
N LYS A 180 -9.59 -3.74 -2.10
CA LYS A 180 -9.51 -5.19 -1.93
C LYS A 180 -10.42 -5.63 -0.80
N LEU A 181 -11.12 -6.74 -1.02
CA LEU A 181 -11.83 -7.46 0.03
C LEU A 181 -10.91 -8.55 0.58
N VAL A 182 -10.50 -8.42 1.83
CA VAL A 182 -9.70 -9.41 2.54
C VAL A 182 -10.62 -10.35 3.31
N ASP A 183 -10.55 -11.62 2.93
CA ASP A 183 -11.23 -12.73 3.60
C ASP A 183 -10.17 -13.73 4.08
N ARG A 184 -9.63 -13.50 5.28
CA ARG A 184 -8.58 -14.31 5.89
C ARG A 184 -7.41 -14.57 4.92
N ASP A 185 -6.98 -15.82 4.74
CA ASP A 185 -5.92 -16.23 3.81
C ASP A 185 -6.44 -16.54 2.39
N ALA A 186 -7.69 -16.18 2.07
CA ALA A 186 -8.21 -16.35 0.73
C ALA A 186 -7.54 -15.36 -0.24
N THR A 187 -7.07 -15.86 -1.37
CA THR A 187 -6.60 -15.01 -2.46
C THR A 187 -7.78 -14.24 -3.03
N GLY A 188 -7.56 -12.95 -3.28
CA GLY A 188 -8.52 -12.07 -3.93
C GLY A 188 -7.83 -11.13 -4.91
N PRO A 189 -8.59 -10.52 -5.84
CA PRO A 189 -8.06 -9.54 -6.78
C PRO A 189 -7.45 -8.33 -6.07
N ASN A 190 -6.40 -7.75 -6.67
CA ASN A 190 -5.74 -6.52 -6.19
C ASN A 190 -6.07 -5.30 -7.06
N ASP A 191 -6.93 -5.46 -8.07
CA ASP A 191 -7.21 -4.49 -9.12
C ASP A 191 -8.69 -4.06 -9.17
N LEU A 192 -9.47 -4.37 -8.14
CA LEU A 192 -10.85 -3.89 -8.07
C LEU A 192 -10.85 -2.37 -7.92
N ALA A 193 -11.71 -1.73 -8.70
CA ALA A 193 -11.88 -0.30 -8.68
C ALA A 193 -13.33 0.07 -9.03
N VAL A 194 -13.80 1.18 -8.49
CA VAL A 194 -15.05 1.83 -8.89
C VAL A 194 -14.80 3.31 -9.19
N PRO A 195 -15.37 3.86 -10.27
CA PRO A 195 -15.21 5.28 -10.58
C PRO A 195 -15.89 6.16 -9.52
N LEU A 196 -15.26 7.28 -9.18
CA LEU A 196 -15.85 8.32 -8.35
C LEU A 196 -16.64 9.29 -9.23
N PHE A 197 -17.92 9.48 -8.88
CA PHE A 197 -18.87 10.40 -9.50
C PHE A 197 -18.85 10.40 -11.03
N THR A 198 -19.78 9.66 -11.61
CA THR A 198 -20.19 9.86 -13.00
C THR A 198 -21.48 10.70 -12.98
N PRO A 199 -21.53 11.88 -13.63
CA PRO A 199 -22.79 12.56 -13.85
C PRO A 199 -23.77 11.57 -14.50
N PRO A 200 -25.07 11.61 -14.18
CA PRO A 200 -26.06 10.78 -14.86
C PRO A 200 -25.89 10.87 -16.39
N ALA A 201 -26.20 9.80 -17.12
CA ALA A 201 -25.96 9.75 -18.58
C ALA A 201 -26.68 10.86 -19.36
N ASP A 202 -27.76 11.40 -18.81
CA ASP A 202 -28.57 12.51 -19.32
C ASP A 202 -28.12 13.90 -18.78
N SER A 203 -27.08 13.93 -17.94
CA SER A 203 -26.54 15.16 -17.38
C SER A 203 -25.91 16.02 -18.48
N PRO A 204 -26.23 17.32 -18.55
CA PRO A 204 -25.56 18.24 -19.46
C PRO A 204 -24.13 18.59 -18.99
N TYR A 205 -23.67 18.05 -17.86
CA TYR A 205 -22.35 18.32 -17.30
C TYR A 205 -21.32 17.31 -17.79
N LYS A 206 -20.22 17.83 -18.34
CA LYS A 206 -19.02 17.05 -18.64
C LYS A 206 -17.96 17.31 -17.57
N ILE A 207 -17.37 16.23 -17.04
CA ILE A 207 -16.18 16.33 -16.19
C ILE A 207 -14.98 16.62 -17.08
N LEU A 208 -14.23 17.66 -16.73
CA LEU A 208 -12.98 18.02 -17.35
C LEU A 208 -11.79 17.48 -16.56
N ASP A 209 -11.90 17.51 -15.24
CA ASP A 209 -10.84 17.10 -14.31
C ASP A 209 -11.45 16.68 -12.97
N SER A 210 -10.75 15.81 -12.24
CA SER A 210 -11.16 15.26 -10.95
C SER A 210 -9.96 15.10 -10.03
N GLU A 211 -10.04 15.72 -8.86
CA GLU A 211 -9.03 15.69 -7.81
C GLU A 211 -9.67 15.06 -6.57
N PRO A 212 -9.66 13.72 -6.44
CA PRO A 212 -10.04 13.06 -5.20
C PRO A 212 -9.07 13.46 -4.09
N ASP A 213 -9.61 13.78 -2.92
CA ASP A 213 -8.85 14.33 -1.80
C ASP A 213 -8.89 13.35 -0.61
N GLU A 214 -10.09 13.08 -0.11
CA GLU A 214 -10.28 12.37 1.15
C GLU A 214 -11.16 11.14 0.99
N LEU A 215 -10.80 10.08 1.72
CA LEU A 215 -11.57 8.85 1.87
C LEU A 215 -11.72 8.55 3.35
N LEU A 216 -12.94 8.32 3.80
CA LEU A 216 -13.24 7.99 5.18
C LEU A 216 -14.28 6.87 5.27
N PRO A 217 -14.13 5.93 6.23
CA PRO A 217 -15.25 5.10 6.66
C PRO A 217 -16.41 5.98 7.12
N TRP A 218 -17.61 5.67 6.66
CA TRP A 218 -18.85 6.28 7.15
C TRP A 218 -19.81 5.16 7.60
N PHE A 219 -21.08 5.49 7.78
CA PHE A 219 -22.02 4.73 8.58
C PHE A 219 -22.38 3.41 7.90
N GLY A 220 -22.37 2.33 8.67
CA GLY A 220 -22.61 0.98 8.18
C GLY A 220 -21.42 0.47 7.37
N THR A 221 -21.68 -0.06 6.18
CA THR A 221 -20.67 -0.63 5.27
C THR A 221 -20.34 0.32 4.13
N ARG A 222 -20.07 1.58 4.45
CA ARG A 222 -19.84 2.60 3.42
C ARG A 222 -18.53 3.33 3.64
N PHE A 223 -17.86 3.62 2.54
CA PHE A 223 -16.91 4.72 2.50
C PHE A 223 -17.59 5.97 1.96
N VAL A 224 -17.06 7.13 2.34
CA VAL A 224 -17.25 8.35 1.59
C VAL A 224 -15.96 8.89 1.07
N ALA A 225 -15.96 9.11 -0.24
CA ALA A 225 -14.90 9.75 -0.98
C ALA A 225 -15.33 11.18 -1.32
N SER A 226 -14.43 12.12 -1.13
CA SER A 226 -14.66 13.54 -1.41
C SER A 226 -13.50 14.15 -2.15
N GLY A 227 -13.74 15.28 -2.79
CA GLY A 227 -12.73 16.01 -3.54
C GLY A 227 -13.35 17.11 -4.40
N TYR A 228 -12.57 17.58 -5.36
CA TYR A 228 -12.98 18.63 -6.27
C TYR A 228 -13.04 18.11 -7.70
N GLN A 229 -13.98 18.64 -8.47
CA GLN A 229 -14.10 18.35 -9.89
C GLN A 229 -14.30 19.63 -10.67
N ARG A 230 -13.65 19.73 -11.81
CA ARG A 230 -13.91 20.80 -12.77
C ARG A 230 -14.94 20.32 -13.78
N VAL A 231 -16.09 20.99 -13.81
CA VAL A 231 -17.22 20.61 -14.67
C VAL A 231 -17.56 21.71 -15.67
N ARG A 232 -17.99 21.29 -16.86
CA ARG A 232 -18.47 22.19 -17.92
C ARG A 232 -19.88 21.81 -18.33
N ARG A 233 -20.74 22.83 -18.47
CA ARG A 233 -22.04 22.71 -19.13
C ARG A 233 -21.98 23.44 -20.48
N PRO A 234 -22.63 22.92 -21.53
CA PRO A 234 -22.77 23.64 -22.79
C PRO A 234 -23.32 25.06 -22.58
N GLY A 235 -22.63 26.07 -23.12
CA GLY A 235 -23.04 27.47 -23.02
C GLY A 235 -22.79 28.16 -21.67
N ALA A 236 -22.10 27.50 -20.73
CA ALA A 236 -21.73 28.09 -19.44
C ALA A 236 -20.22 28.03 -19.22
N PRO A 237 -19.65 28.93 -18.41
CA PRO A 237 -18.24 28.84 -18.01
C PRO A 237 -17.96 27.57 -17.21
N ASP A 238 -16.69 27.18 -17.17
CA ASP A 238 -16.20 26.12 -16.30
C ASP A 238 -16.40 26.52 -14.84
N ARG A 239 -16.65 25.53 -13.99
CA ARG A 239 -16.71 25.73 -12.55
C ARG A 239 -16.13 24.54 -11.82
N ASP A 240 -15.58 24.83 -10.66
CA ASP A 240 -15.12 23.82 -9.71
C ASP A 240 -16.26 23.50 -8.75
N VAL A 241 -16.48 22.21 -8.52
CA VAL A 241 -17.51 21.70 -7.61
C VAL A 241 -16.86 20.75 -6.62
N PHE A 242 -17.27 20.86 -5.35
CA PHE A 242 -16.95 19.86 -4.35
C PHE A 242 -17.94 18.70 -4.47
N PHE A 243 -17.44 17.46 -4.47
CA PHE A 243 -18.27 16.26 -4.55
C PHE A 243 -18.15 15.39 -3.28
N LEU A 244 -19.21 14.62 -3.03
CA LEU A 244 -19.27 13.57 -2.01
C LEU A 244 -19.88 12.32 -2.63
N ASN A 245 -19.15 11.21 -2.62
CA ASN A 245 -19.61 9.92 -3.12
C ASN A 245 -19.70 8.92 -1.98
N ALA A 246 -20.88 8.36 -1.77
CA ALA A 246 -21.07 7.20 -0.91
C ALA A 246 -20.90 5.91 -1.70
N VAL A 247 -19.92 5.10 -1.28
CA VAL A 247 -19.61 3.81 -1.88
C VAL A 247 -19.95 2.72 -0.88
N ALA A 248 -20.90 1.86 -1.24
CA ALA A 248 -21.39 0.78 -0.38
C ALA A 248 -20.68 -0.55 -0.66
N PHE A 249 -20.46 -1.30 0.41
CA PHE A 249 -19.83 -2.62 0.46
C PHE A 249 -20.76 -3.66 1.08
#